data_AF-A0A359LQM8-F1
#
_entry.id   AF-A0A359LQM8-F1
#
_cell.length_a   1.000
_cell.length_b   1.000
_cell.length_c   1.000
_cell.angle_alpha   90.00
_cell.angle_beta   90.00
_cell.angle_gamma   90.00
#
_symmetry.space_group_name_H-M   'P 1'
#
loop_
_entity.id
_entity.type
_entity.pdbx_description
1 polymer ?
#
loop_
_entity_poly.entity_id
_entity_poly.type
_entity_poly.pdbx_seq_one_letter_code
_entity_poly.pdbx_strand_id
1 'polypeptide(L)'
;SPEQARGSGGDRRADIWSFGVVLFEMLCGKQLFGGESVSDTLAAVLRDEIRLDQLPPSTPHHIRKLLRRCLERDPKRRLRDIGEARLAIEEYLASPADASVLMSAVSAPPEPKWRRNLPWALAGVMTVAFASTLVPRLNAPPPAADVSRFEIDLGPSAFQGSRAGSRLAISPDGRNIVFVAQRAGAQATQLFLRSMDNLEILPLPGTEGAHQPFFSPDGQWLGFSGDGKVKKIPLAGGVPVTLCEARENLGGTPAAWSDSGHIFFTQDGKLKRIPEGGGVPELVAESDLGRGERIAWVSALPGGRGVLVVVGGTNQFSIDLVRTDTGQRERLIEEGSWPRYLASGHILYAQYSASGDVSGFTGGLLVVPFG
;
A
#
# COMPACT_ATOMS: atom_id res chain seq x y z
N SER A 1 -20.06 -11.15 -20.30
CA SER A 1 -20.67 -11.35 -21.63
C SER A 1 -19.72 -12.14 -22.55
N PRO A 2 -20.14 -12.58 -23.76
CA PRO A 2 -19.31 -13.37 -24.68
C PRO A 2 -18.03 -12.67 -25.13
N GLU A 3 -18.07 -11.35 -25.34
CA GLU A 3 -16.89 -10.55 -25.69
C GLU A 3 -15.86 -10.50 -24.54
N GLN A 4 -16.31 -10.33 -23.28
CA GLN A 4 -15.43 -10.40 -22.11
C GLN A 4 -14.85 -11.82 -21.91
N ALA A 5 -15.63 -12.87 -22.17
CA ALA A 5 -15.16 -14.26 -22.11
C ALA A 5 -14.14 -14.61 -23.22
N ARG A 6 -13.99 -13.76 -24.25
CA ARG A 6 -12.92 -13.84 -25.26
C ARG A 6 -11.73 -12.90 -24.96
N GLY A 7 -11.69 -12.28 -23.79
CA GLY A 7 -10.64 -11.31 -23.43
C GLY A 7 -10.71 -9.98 -24.19
N SER A 8 -11.82 -9.68 -24.87
CA SER A 8 -12.03 -8.38 -25.52
C SER A 8 -12.59 -7.36 -24.54
N GLY A 9 -12.16 -6.11 -24.64
CA GLY A 9 -12.65 -5.01 -23.80
C GLY A 9 -14.18 -4.86 -23.87
N GLY A 10 -14.82 -4.70 -22.71
CA GLY A 10 -16.27 -4.54 -22.62
C GLY A 10 -16.73 -3.13 -23.01
N ASP A 11 -17.71 -3.06 -23.91
CA ASP A 11 -18.52 -1.87 -24.18
C ASP A 11 -19.88 -1.99 -23.47
N ARG A 12 -20.70 -0.93 -23.44
CA ARG A 12 -22.06 -0.87 -22.82
C ARG A 12 -22.99 -2.01 -23.22
N ARG A 13 -22.72 -2.68 -24.35
CA ARG A 13 -23.46 -3.88 -24.80
C ARG A 13 -23.20 -5.11 -23.94
N ALA A 14 -22.12 -5.15 -23.17
CA ALA A 14 -21.86 -6.19 -22.18
C ALA A 14 -22.88 -6.15 -21.04
N ASP A 15 -23.26 -4.95 -20.58
CA ASP A 15 -24.27 -4.76 -19.53
C ASP A 15 -25.66 -5.21 -20.01
N ILE A 16 -25.99 -4.95 -21.27
CA ILE A 16 -27.22 -5.42 -21.93
C ILE A 16 -27.30 -6.96 -21.94
N TRP A 17 -26.17 -7.65 -22.16
CA TRP A 17 -26.11 -9.11 -22.04
C TRP A 17 -26.33 -9.55 -20.60
N SER A 18 -25.62 -8.95 -19.64
CA SER A 18 -25.72 -9.29 -18.21
C SER A 18 -27.14 -9.07 -17.68
N PHE A 19 -27.82 -8.00 -18.10
CA PHE A 19 -29.24 -7.78 -17.84
C PHE A 19 -30.12 -8.91 -18.39
N GLY A 20 -29.87 -9.37 -19.62
CA GLY A 20 -30.58 -10.51 -20.22
C GLY A 20 -30.40 -11.81 -19.43
N VAL A 21 -29.20 -12.05 -18.88
CA VAL A 21 -28.93 -13.22 -18.01
C VAL A 21 -29.75 -13.12 -16.74
N VAL A 22 -29.61 -12.02 -15.98
CA VAL A 22 -30.31 -11.82 -14.70
C VAL A 22 -31.84 -11.87 -14.87
N LEU A 23 -32.37 -11.26 -15.94
CA LEU A 23 -33.81 -11.31 -16.23
C LEU A 23 -34.31 -12.74 -16.53
N PHE A 24 -33.54 -13.56 -17.25
CA PHE A 24 -33.88 -14.97 -17.46
C PHE A 24 -33.86 -15.74 -16.12
N GLU A 25 -32.83 -15.55 -15.31
CA GLU A 25 -32.65 -16.28 -14.04
C GLU A 25 -33.75 -15.93 -13.02
N MET A 26 -34.16 -14.66 -12.94
CA MET A 26 -35.31 -14.23 -12.12
C MET A 26 -36.64 -14.84 -12.58
N LEU A 27 -36.82 -15.10 -13.88
CA LEU A 27 -38.05 -15.69 -14.42
C LEU A 27 -38.06 -17.23 -14.32
N CYS A 28 -36.91 -17.87 -14.47
CA CYS A 28 -36.77 -19.34 -14.47
C CYS A 28 -36.47 -19.93 -13.08
N GLY A 29 -35.94 -19.14 -12.14
CA GLY A 29 -35.43 -19.63 -10.85
C GLY A 29 -34.22 -20.56 -10.98
N LYS A 30 -33.51 -20.51 -12.12
CA LYS A 30 -32.37 -21.36 -12.48
C LYS A 30 -31.33 -20.55 -13.23
N GLN A 31 -30.06 -20.84 -12.97
CA GLN A 31 -28.91 -20.23 -13.64
C GLN A 31 -28.92 -20.51 -15.16
N LEU A 32 -28.63 -19.51 -15.99
CA LEU A 32 -28.63 -19.64 -17.45
C LEU A 32 -27.33 -20.25 -17.98
N PHE A 33 -26.20 -19.88 -17.38
CA PHE A 33 -24.87 -20.43 -17.69
C PHE A 33 -24.16 -20.76 -16.37
N GLY A 34 -23.88 -22.04 -16.14
CA GLY A 34 -23.16 -22.51 -14.95
C GLY A 34 -22.27 -23.69 -15.26
N GLY A 35 -21.23 -23.90 -14.45
CA GLY A 35 -20.28 -25.00 -14.57
C GLY A 35 -19.51 -25.18 -13.26
N GLU A 36 -18.73 -26.25 -13.16
CA GLU A 36 -18.02 -26.61 -11.92
C GLU A 36 -16.86 -25.64 -11.61
N SER A 37 -16.29 -25.00 -12.63
CA SER A 37 -15.29 -23.94 -12.51
C SER A 37 -15.66 -22.65 -13.25
N VAL A 38 -14.88 -21.59 -12.97
CA VAL A 38 -14.95 -20.31 -13.70
C VAL A 38 -14.69 -20.52 -15.19
N SER A 39 -13.73 -21.39 -15.55
CA SER A 39 -13.39 -21.71 -16.93
C SER A 39 -14.56 -22.36 -17.67
N ASP A 40 -15.29 -23.27 -17.00
CA ASP A 40 -16.47 -23.93 -17.58
C ASP A 40 -17.60 -22.95 -17.82
N THR A 41 -17.83 -22.04 -16.86
CA THR A 41 -18.85 -20.98 -16.98
C THR A 41 -18.51 -20.03 -18.14
N LEU A 42 -17.23 -19.68 -18.34
CA LEU A 42 -16.80 -18.87 -19.50
C LEU A 42 -16.98 -19.63 -20.83
N ALA A 43 -16.70 -20.94 -20.86
CA ALA A 43 -16.95 -21.78 -22.03
C ALA A 43 -18.45 -21.86 -22.36
N ALA A 44 -19.30 -22.04 -21.35
CA ALA A 44 -20.76 -22.10 -21.47
C ALA A 44 -21.35 -20.83 -22.09
N VAL A 45 -20.95 -19.65 -21.57
CA VAL A 45 -21.36 -18.34 -22.13
C VAL A 45 -21.04 -18.23 -23.63
N LEU A 46 -19.92 -18.80 -24.07
CA LEU A 46 -19.51 -18.76 -25.48
C LEU A 46 -20.21 -19.77 -26.39
N ARG A 47 -20.63 -20.93 -25.87
CA ARG A 47 -21.01 -22.10 -26.69
C ARG A 47 -22.44 -22.61 -26.49
N ASP A 48 -22.98 -22.53 -25.28
CA ASP A 48 -24.20 -23.27 -24.93
C ASP A 48 -25.46 -22.70 -25.61
N GLU A 49 -26.45 -23.54 -25.86
CA GLU A 49 -27.73 -23.08 -26.41
C GLU A 49 -28.52 -22.27 -25.37
N ILE A 50 -29.02 -21.10 -25.76
CA ILE A 50 -29.85 -20.25 -24.88
C ILE A 50 -31.28 -20.78 -24.92
N ARG A 51 -31.59 -21.65 -23.96
CA ARG A 51 -32.85 -22.39 -23.84
C ARG A 51 -34.02 -21.53 -23.32
N LEU A 52 -34.48 -20.58 -24.14
CA LEU A 52 -35.65 -19.72 -23.86
C LEU A 52 -36.98 -20.50 -23.74
N ASP A 53 -36.99 -21.79 -24.08
CA ASP A 53 -38.08 -22.74 -23.82
C ASP A 53 -38.26 -23.03 -22.32
N GLN A 54 -37.25 -22.80 -21.47
CA GLN A 54 -37.35 -22.97 -20.02
C GLN A 54 -38.15 -21.86 -19.31
N LEU A 55 -38.41 -20.73 -19.97
CA LEU A 55 -39.19 -19.62 -19.39
C LEU A 55 -40.63 -20.09 -19.09
N PRO A 56 -41.23 -19.70 -17.94
CA PRO A 56 -42.59 -20.06 -17.58
C PRO A 56 -43.62 -19.83 -18.71
N PRO A 57 -44.62 -20.71 -18.92
CA PRO A 57 -45.61 -20.53 -19.97
C PRO A 57 -46.36 -19.18 -19.90
N SER A 58 -46.52 -18.63 -18.69
CA SER A 58 -47.08 -17.31 -18.42
C SER A 58 -46.17 -16.12 -18.78
N THR A 59 -44.90 -16.34 -19.15
CA THR A 59 -43.98 -15.27 -19.56
C THR A 59 -44.45 -14.66 -20.89
N PRO A 60 -44.80 -13.36 -20.93
CA PRO A 60 -45.36 -12.72 -22.12
C PRO A 60 -44.44 -12.76 -23.34
N HIS A 61 -45.04 -12.73 -24.53
CA HIS A 61 -44.30 -12.83 -25.80
C HIS A 61 -43.27 -11.71 -26.00
N HIS A 62 -43.58 -10.47 -25.58
CA HIS A 62 -42.64 -9.35 -25.70
C HIS A 62 -41.42 -9.51 -24.77
N ILE A 63 -41.58 -10.07 -23.54
CA ILE A 63 -40.45 -10.41 -22.67
C ILE A 63 -39.58 -11.50 -23.29
N ARG A 64 -40.18 -12.55 -23.88
CA ARG A 64 -39.45 -13.59 -24.62
C ARG A 64 -38.68 -13.01 -25.82
N LYS A 65 -39.26 -12.03 -26.52
CA LYS A 65 -38.61 -11.29 -27.63
C LYS A 65 -37.48 -10.37 -27.15
N LEU A 66 -37.65 -9.72 -25.99
CA LEU A 66 -36.64 -8.87 -25.36
C LEU A 66 -35.42 -9.69 -24.93
N LEU A 67 -35.62 -10.79 -24.20
CA LEU A 67 -34.56 -11.71 -23.79
C LEU A 67 -33.73 -12.21 -24.98
N ARG A 68 -34.38 -12.55 -26.10
CA ARG A 68 -33.70 -12.95 -27.35
C ARG A 68 -32.81 -11.83 -27.93
N ARG A 69 -33.20 -10.56 -27.82
CA ARG A 69 -32.38 -9.41 -28.28
C ARG A 69 -31.24 -9.06 -27.32
N CYS A 70 -31.43 -9.27 -26.01
CA CYS A 70 -30.38 -9.04 -25.00
C CYS A 70 -29.30 -10.13 -25.03
N LEU A 71 -29.72 -11.40 -25.20
CA LEU A 71 -28.85 -12.58 -25.22
C LEU A 71 -28.34 -12.95 -26.63
N GLU A 72 -28.27 -11.99 -27.54
CA GLU A 72 -27.63 -12.17 -28.85
C GLU A 72 -26.10 -12.11 -28.70
N ARG A 73 -25.41 -13.11 -29.26
CA ARG A 73 -23.97 -13.31 -29.09
C ARG A 73 -23.14 -12.35 -29.93
N ASP A 74 -23.63 -11.92 -31.10
CA ASP A 74 -23.00 -10.85 -31.86
C ASP A 74 -23.39 -9.48 -31.26
N PRO A 75 -22.43 -8.71 -30.68
CA PRO A 75 -22.74 -7.39 -30.14
C PRO A 75 -23.35 -6.44 -31.17
N LYS A 76 -23.10 -6.62 -32.48
CA LYS A 76 -23.68 -5.79 -33.55
C LYS A 76 -25.17 -6.05 -33.77
N ARG A 77 -25.67 -7.25 -33.42
CA ARG A 77 -27.06 -7.68 -33.57
C ARG A 77 -27.84 -7.63 -32.24
N ARG A 78 -27.13 -7.59 -31.11
CA ARG A 78 -27.67 -7.35 -29.77
C ARG A 78 -28.42 -6.02 -29.70
N LEU A 79 -29.38 -5.96 -28.77
CA LEU A 79 -30.12 -4.75 -28.42
C LEU A 79 -29.16 -3.54 -28.30
N ARG A 80 -29.50 -2.43 -28.96
CA ARG A 80 -28.59 -1.28 -29.14
C ARG A 80 -28.48 -0.43 -27.88
N ASP A 81 -29.57 -0.26 -27.16
CA ASP A 81 -29.70 0.58 -25.97
C ASP A 81 -30.60 -0.10 -24.94
N ILE A 82 -30.24 -0.01 -23.66
CA ILE A 82 -31.04 -0.58 -22.55
C ILE A 82 -32.34 0.20 -22.32
N GLY A 83 -32.43 1.46 -22.80
CA GLY A 83 -33.67 2.23 -22.81
C GLY A 83 -34.80 1.57 -23.59
N GLU A 84 -34.49 0.83 -24.67
CA GLU A 84 -35.49 0.01 -25.38
C GLU A 84 -36.05 -1.12 -24.49
N ALA A 85 -35.22 -1.70 -23.60
CA ALA A 85 -35.66 -2.73 -22.66
C ALA A 85 -36.59 -2.16 -21.59
N ARG A 86 -36.24 -0.98 -21.04
CA ARG A 86 -37.07 -0.27 -20.06
C ARG A 86 -38.46 0.03 -20.62
N LEU A 87 -38.53 0.62 -21.82
CA LEU A 87 -39.80 0.95 -22.48
C LEU A 87 -40.65 -0.31 -22.74
N ALA A 88 -40.05 -1.40 -23.23
CA ALA A 88 -40.77 -2.65 -23.49
C ALA A 88 -41.31 -3.36 -22.23
N ILE A 89 -40.76 -3.06 -21.05
CA ILE A 89 -41.26 -3.56 -19.75
C ILE A 89 -42.32 -2.61 -19.20
N GLU A 90 -42.11 -1.30 -19.28
CA GLU A 90 -43.07 -0.29 -18.83
C GLU A 90 -44.38 -0.34 -19.63
N GLU A 91 -44.32 -0.54 -20.95
CA GLU A 91 -45.49 -0.68 -21.83
C GLU A 91 -46.40 -1.84 -21.40
N TYR A 92 -45.81 -2.96 -20.94
CA TYR A 92 -46.57 -4.09 -20.40
C TYR A 92 -47.13 -3.82 -19.01
N LEU A 93 -46.34 -3.23 -18.11
CA LEU A 93 -46.81 -2.88 -16.77
C LEU A 93 -47.92 -1.80 -16.80
N ALA A 94 -47.89 -0.91 -17.79
CA ALA A 94 -48.92 0.11 -18.02
C ALA A 94 -50.19 -0.44 -18.69
N SER A 95 -50.13 -1.60 -19.35
CA SER A 95 -51.28 -2.21 -20.04
C SER A 95 -51.41 -3.71 -19.74
N PRO A 96 -51.91 -4.11 -18.55
CA PRO A 96 -52.17 -5.50 -18.19
C PRO A 96 -53.36 -6.13 -18.95
N ALA A 97 -53.98 -5.43 -19.90
CA ALA A 97 -55.24 -5.83 -20.55
C ALA A 97 -55.12 -7.09 -21.43
N ASP A 98 -53.97 -7.32 -22.08
CA ASP A 98 -53.76 -8.47 -22.98
C ASP A 98 -53.45 -9.79 -22.24
N ALA A 99 -53.28 -9.77 -20.91
CA ALA A 99 -53.11 -10.99 -20.12
C ALA A 99 -54.45 -11.75 -19.87
N SER A 100 -55.60 -11.15 -20.20
CA SER A 100 -56.92 -11.63 -19.79
C SER A 100 -57.59 -12.66 -20.70
N VAL A 101 -57.00 -12.99 -21.87
CA VAL A 101 -57.68 -13.76 -22.93
C VAL A 101 -57.39 -15.28 -22.90
N LEU A 102 -56.43 -15.77 -22.10
CA LEU A 102 -56.03 -17.19 -22.07
C LEU A 102 -56.30 -17.94 -20.74
N MET A 103 -56.96 -17.31 -19.76
CA MET A 103 -57.33 -17.97 -18.49
C MET A 103 -58.82 -17.88 -18.19
N SER A 104 -59.60 -18.74 -18.85
CA SER A 104 -60.91 -19.17 -18.36
C SER A 104 -60.86 -20.67 -18.02
N ALA A 105 -61.52 -21.04 -16.93
CA ALA A 105 -61.67 -22.40 -16.38
C ALA A 105 -60.39 -23.09 -15.84
N VAL A 106 -60.22 -23.06 -14.51
CA VAL A 106 -60.52 -24.18 -13.60
C VAL A 106 -60.61 -23.61 -12.16
N SER A 107 -61.69 -23.91 -11.44
CA SER A 107 -61.85 -23.53 -10.03
C SER A 107 -61.08 -24.50 -9.10
N ALA A 108 -60.26 -23.96 -8.20
CA ALA A 108 -59.55 -24.73 -7.17
C ALA A 108 -60.29 -24.67 -5.80
N PRO A 109 -60.20 -25.73 -4.96
CA PRO A 109 -60.87 -25.78 -3.65
C PRO A 109 -60.18 -24.86 -2.61
N PRO A 110 -60.86 -24.52 -1.49
CA PRO A 110 -60.34 -23.56 -0.51
C PRO A 110 -59.11 -24.10 0.24
N GLU A 111 -58.00 -23.37 0.18
CA GLU A 111 -56.77 -23.78 0.86
C GLU A 111 -56.81 -23.59 2.39
N PRO A 112 -56.21 -24.52 3.16
CA PRO A 112 -56.17 -24.43 4.62
C PRO A 112 -55.21 -23.34 5.13
N LYS A 113 -55.64 -22.61 6.17
CA LYS A 113 -55.05 -21.34 6.67
C LYS A 113 -53.53 -21.35 6.94
N TRP A 114 -52.92 -22.51 7.23
CA TRP A 114 -51.47 -22.62 7.42
C TRP A 114 -50.66 -22.23 6.16
N ARG A 115 -51.18 -22.49 4.95
CA ARG A 115 -50.55 -22.08 3.68
C ARG A 115 -50.43 -20.56 3.52
N ARG A 116 -51.35 -19.79 4.11
CA ARG A 116 -51.32 -18.31 4.04
C ARG A 116 -50.19 -17.69 4.87
N ASN A 117 -49.77 -18.36 5.94
CA ASN A 117 -48.70 -17.89 6.82
C ASN A 117 -47.34 -18.53 6.47
N LEU A 118 -47.35 -19.63 5.71
CA LEU A 118 -46.16 -20.33 5.23
C LEU A 118 -45.16 -19.44 4.46
N PRO A 119 -45.54 -18.52 3.54
CA PRO A 119 -44.56 -17.65 2.87
C PRO A 119 -43.89 -16.67 3.85
N TRP A 120 -44.59 -16.20 4.88
CA TRP A 120 -44.02 -15.34 5.91
C TRP A 120 -43.09 -16.10 6.87
N ALA A 121 -43.45 -17.34 7.22
CA ALA A 121 -42.56 -18.23 7.97
C ALA A 121 -41.29 -18.57 7.17
N LEU A 122 -41.43 -18.87 5.87
CA LEU A 122 -40.30 -19.18 4.99
C LEU A 122 -39.41 -17.95 4.74
N ALA A 123 -40.01 -16.77 4.55
CA ALA A 123 -39.26 -15.51 4.45
C ALA A 123 -38.50 -15.19 5.75
N GLY A 124 -39.11 -15.44 6.92
CA GLY A 124 -38.45 -15.33 8.22
C GLY A 124 -37.25 -16.27 8.36
N VAL A 125 -37.42 -17.56 8.04
CA VAL A 125 -36.34 -18.55 8.04
C VAL A 125 -35.23 -18.17 7.05
N MET A 126 -35.57 -17.74 5.83
CA MET A 126 -34.59 -17.29 4.84
C MET A 126 -33.83 -16.04 5.29
N THR A 127 -34.51 -15.09 5.95
CA THR A 127 -33.87 -13.87 6.49
C THR A 127 -32.94 -14.21 7.64
N VAL A 128 -33.33 -15.14 8.53
CA VAL A 128 -32.46 -15.65 9.60
C VAL A 128 -31.26 -16.42 9.03
N ALA A 129 -31.46 -17.26 8.01
CA ALA A 129 -30.39 -18.01 7.34
C ALA A 129 -29.42 -17.10 6.54
N PHE A 130 -29.94 -16.02 5.95
CA PHE A 130 -29.12 -15.03 5.26
C PHE A 130 -28.35 -14.15 6.26
N ALA A 131 -28.99 -13.71 7.35
CA ALA A 131 -28.32 -12.99 8.42
C ALA A 131 -27.25 -13.86 9.12
N SER A 132 -27.54 -15.13 9.38
CA SER A 132 -26.59 -16.06 10.03
C SER A 132 -25.41 -16.46 9.14
N THR A 133 -25.45 -16.18 7.83
CA THR A 133 -24.34 -16.42 6.90
C THR A 133 -23.63 -15.14 6.47
N LEU A 134 -24.33 -14.00 6.39
CA LEU A 134 -23.76 -12.71 5.98
C LEU A 134 -23.14 -11.94 7.15
N VAL A 135 -23.79 -11.88 8.31
CA VAL A 135 -23.28 -11.12 9.48
C VAL A 135 -21.91 -11.66 9.95
N PRO A 136 -21.67 -12.98 10.05
CA PRO A 136 -20.34 -13.49 10.41
C PRO A 136 -19.27 -13.24 9.34
N ARG A 137 -19.65 -12.98 8.07
CA ARG A 137 -18.72 -12.67 6.98
C ARG A 137 -18.38 -11.18 6.92
N LEU A 138 -19.34 -10.31 7.22
CA LEU A 138 -19.10 -8.85 7.34
C LEU A 138 -18.36 -8.50 8.63
N ASN A 139 -18.62 -9.24 9.72
CA ASN A 139 -17.89 -9.12 10.99
C ASN A 139 -16.71 -10.12 11.10
N ALA A 140 -16.35 -10.81 10.02
CA ALA A 140 -15.14 -11.60 10.01
C ALA A 140 -13.95 -10.65 10.21
N PRO A 141 -13.03 -10.93 11.15
CA PRO A 141 -11.76 -10.21 11.17
C PRO A 141 -11.14 -10.30 9.78
N PRO A 142 -10.54 -9.21 9.25
CA PRO A 142 -9.78 -9.32 8.00
C PRO A 142 -8.77 -10.45 8.18
N PRO A 143 -8.61 -11.35 7.18
CA PRO A 143 -7.72 -12.50 7.32
C PRO A 143 -6.36 -12.00 7.76
N ALA A 144 -5.84 -12.57 8.85
CA ALA A 144 -4.56 -12.16 9.41
C ALA A 144 -3.52 -12.20 8.29
N ALA A 145 -2.95 -11.05 7.95
CA ALA A 145 -2.00 -10.95 6.85
C ALA A 145 -0.86 -11.95 7.12
N ASP A 146 -0.52 -12.77 6.11
CA ASP A 146 0.53 -13.78 6.24
C ASP A 146 1.85 -13.10 6.62
N VAL A 147 2.18 -13.16 7.91
CA VAL A 147 3.35 -12.46 8.48
C VAL A 147 4.61 -13.20 8.05
N SER A 148 5.11 -12.82 6.87
CA SER A 148 6.39 -13.28 6.35
C SER A 148 7.51 -12.76 7.25
N ARG A 149 8.12 -13.67 8.03
CA ARG A 149 9.28 -13.40 8.87
C ARG A 149 10.52 -13.96 8.19
N PHE A 150 11.55 -13.15 8.10
CA PHE A 150 12.88 -13.54 7.63
C PHE A 150 13.93 -12.92 8.55
N GLU A 151 15.10 -13.54 8.59
CA GLU A 151 16.26 -13.08 9.35
C GLU A 151 17.36 -12.69 8.36
N ILE A 152 18.10 -11.62 8.69
CA ILE A 152 19.29 -11.21 7.96
C ILE A 152 20.48 -11.38 8.88
N ASP A 153 21.29 -12.40 8.64
CA ASP A 153 22.56 -12.57 9.33
C ASP A 153 23.57 -11.51 8.83
N LEU A 154 24.14 -10.76 9.77
CA LEU A 154 25.20 -9.77 9.57
C LEU A 154 26.54 -10.22 10.18
N GLY A 155 26.60 -11.46 10.68
CA GLY A 155 27.74 -12.07 11.35
C GLY A 155 27.97 -11.57 12.79
N PRO A 156 28.73 -12.32 13.60
CA PRO A 156 28.93 -12.02 15.02
C PRO A 156 29.72 -10.71 15.26
N SER A 157 30.47 -10.23 14.27
CA SER A 157 31.20 -8.95 14.31
C SER A 157 30.30 -7.73 14.08
N ALA A 158 29.05 -7.90 13.65
CA ALA A 158 28.13 -6.80 13.40
C ALA A 158 28.02 -5.88 14.62
N PHE A 159 28.22 -4.58 14.38
CA PHE A 159 28.17 -3.52 15.38
C PHE A 159 29.19 -3.60 16.53
N GLN A 160 30.12 -4.57 16.54
CA GLN A 160 31.25 -4.56 17.47
C GLN A 160 32.10 -3.29 17.26
N GLY A 161 32.60 -2.71 18.36
CA GLY A 161 33.34 -1.44 18.35
C GLY A 161 32.52 -0.19 17.99
N SER A 162 31.25 -0.34 17.60
CA SER A 162 30.43 0.77 17.11
C SER A 162 29.97 1.68 18.25
N ARG A 163 30.11 2.99 18.06
CA ARG A 163 29.52 4.01 18.95
C ARG A 163 27.99 3.99 18.83
N ALA A 164 27.29 4.53 19.83
CA ALA A 164 25.84 4.73 19.77
C ALA A 164 25.44 5.66 18.61
N GLY A 165 24.36 5.33 17.91
CA GLY A 165 23.89 6.08 16.75
C GLY A 165 23.28 5.19 15.67
N SER A 166 23.18 5.70 14.43
CA SER A 166 22.92 4.87 13.26
C SER A 166 24.16 4.05 12.91
N ARG A 167 23.99 2.74 12.84
CA ARG A 167 25.06 1.75 12.61
C ARG A 167 24.87 0.95 11.32
N LEU A 168 23.78 1.19 10.60
CA LEU A 168 23.34 0.46 9.42
C LEU A 168 22.58 1.40 8.47
N ALA A 169 22.73 1.16 7.17
CA ALA A 169 21.91 1.74 6.11
C ALA A 169 21.48 0.64 5.14
N ILE A 170 20.31 0.82 4.53
CA ILE A 170 19.80 -0.03 3.44
C ILE A 170 19.75 0.85 2.18
N SER A 171 20.13 0.30 1.03
CA SER A 171 20.08 1.01 -0.25
C SER A 171 18.64 1.32 -0.66
N PRO A 172 18.40 2.37 -1.48
CA PRO A 172 17.04 2.76 -1.89
C PRO A 172 16.27 1.67 -2.64
N ASP A 173 16.97 0.77 -3.33
CA ASP A 173 16.41 -0.40 -4.02
C ASP A 173 16.19 -1.63 -3.12
N GLY A 174 16.53 -1.52 -1.83
CA GLY A 174 16.42 -2.59 -0.83
C GLY A 174 17.43 -3.74 -1.00
N ARG A 175 18.36 -3.66 -1.96
CA ARG A 175 19.25 -4.79 -2.31
C ARG A 175 20.55 -4.85 -1.52
N ASN A 176 20.97 -3.79 -0.86
CA ASN A 176 22.26 -3.72 -0.20
C ASN A 176 22.11 -3.19 1.23
N ILE A 177 22.78 -3.85 2.16
CA ILE A 177 22.86 -3.46 3.56
C ILE A 177 24.31 -3.13 3.86
N VAL A 178 24.56 -1.89 4.28
CA VAL A 178 25.87 -1.47 4.77
C VAL A 178 25.79 -1.26 6.27
N PHE A 179 26.71 -1.86 7.01
CA PHE A 179 26.74 -1.79 8.47
C PHE A 179 28.15 -1.61 9.02
N VAL A 180 28.23 -1.01 10.21
CA VAL A 180 29.48 -0.86 10.97
C VAL A 180 29.78 -2.18 11.68
N ALA A 181 31.00 -2.68 11.55
CA ALA A 181 31.49 -3.83 12.30
C ALA A 181 32.98 -3.67 12.65
N GLN A 182 33.47 -4.48 13.58
CA GLN A 182 34.89 -4.57 13.91
C GLN A 182 35.33 -6.03 13.75
N ARG A 183 36.36 -6.25 12.91
CA ARG A 183 36.99 -7.58 12.77
C ARG A 183 37.74 -7.92 14.05
N ALA A 184 37.76 -9.21 14.40
CA ALA A 184 38.56 -9.70 15.52
C ALA A 184 40.03 -9.25 15.39
N GLY A 185 40.57 -8.60 16.42
CA GLY A 185 41.93 -8.05 16.44
C GLY A 185 42.13 -6.71 15.70
N ALA A 186 41.12 -6.17 15.01
CA ALA A 186 41.24 -4.85 14.38
C ALA A 186 41.11 -3.71 15.42
N GLN A 187 41.92 -2.66 15.29
CA GLN A 187 41.93 -1.52 16.23
C GLN A 187 40.79 -0.51 15.99
N ALA A 188 40.14 -0.56 14.82
CA ALA A 188 39.06 0.36 14.44
C ALA A 188 37.89 -0.41 13.81
N THR A 189 36.71 0.22 13.81
CA THR A 189 35.56 -0.23 13.02
C THR A 189 35.82 -0.08 11.52
N GLN A 190 35.02 -0.77 10.70
CA GLN A 190 34.99 -0.62 9.24
C GLN A 190 33.54 -0.80 8.77
N LEU A 191 33.21 -0.28 7.59
CA LEU A 191 31.93 -0.57 6.94
C LEU A 191 32.00 -1.89 6.17
N PHE A 192 30.94 -2.69 6.30
CA PHE A 192 30.77 -3.94 5.59
C PHE A 192 29.49 -3.90 4.76
N LEU A 193 29.55 -4.50 3.58
CA LEU A 193 28.46 -4.65 2.63
C LEU A 193 27.97 -6.10 2.64
N ARG A 194 26.67 -6.28 2.83
CA ARG A 194 25.94 -7.53 2.59
C ARG A 194 24.85 -7.19 1.57
N SER A 195 24.89 -7.77 0.36
CA SER A 195 23.81 -7.66 -0.64
C SER A 195 22.52 -8.32 -0.12
N MET A 196 21.44 -8.51 -0.87
CA MET A 196 20.32 -9.38 -0.46
C MET A 196 20.42 -10.78 -1.07
N ASP A 197 21.06 -10.90 -2.24
CA ASP A 197 21.20 -12.14 -3.02
C ASP A 197 22.39 -13.06 -2.62
N ASN A 198 23.59 -12.51 -2.34
CA ASN A 198 24.85 -13.28 -2.36
C ASN A 198 25.30 -13.95 -1.03
N LEU A 199 24.60 -13.75 0.09
CA LEU A 199 24.99 -14.12 1.48
C LEU A 199 26.28 -13.46 2.02
N GLU A 200 27.34 -13.37 1.23
CA GLU A 200 28.68 -12.90 1.60
C GLU A 200 28.71 -11.48 2.21
N ILE A 201 29.61 -11.29 3.18
CA ILE A 201 29.83 -10.03 3.91
C ILE A 201 31.21 -9.50 3.54
N LEU A 202 31.23 -8.46 2.71
CA LEU A 202 32.46 -7.88 2.15
C LEU A 202 32.87 -6.61 2.92
N PRO A 203 34.17 -6.41 3.26
CA PRO A 203 34.63 -5.13 3.79
C PRO A 203 34.58 -4.06 2.70
N LEU A 204 34.45 -2.79 3.10
CA LEU A 204 34.68 -1.63 2.24
C LEU A 204 36.04 -0.98 2.60
N PRO A 205 37.11 -1.21 1.82
CA PRO A 205 38.43 -0.64 2.10
C PRO A 205 38.43 0.89 2.14
N GLY A 206 39.24 1.49 3.01
CA GLY A 206 39.27 2.95 3.19
C GLY A 206 38.17 3.49 4.11
N THR A 207 37.33 2.62 4.68
CA THR A 207 36.29 2.98 5.65
C THR A 207 36.69 2.62 7.10
N GLU A 208 37.98 2.47 7.37
CA GLU A 208 38.49 2.27 8.72
C GLU A 208 38.16 3.49 9.61
N GLY A 209 37.64 3.25 10.83
CA GLY A 209 37.11 4.29 11.72
C GLY A 209 35.73 4.85 11.31
N ALA A 210 35.15 4.39 10.20
CA ALA A 210 33.89 4.91 9.71
C ALA A 210 32.68 4.47 10.56
N HIS A 211 31.66 5.32 10.53
CA HIS A 211 30.39 5.18 11.24
C HIS A 211 29.29 5.96 10.51
N GLN A 212 28.03 5.79 10.93
CA GLN A 212 26.87 6.51 10.37
C GLN A 212 26.76 6.41 8.83
N PRO A 213 26.69 5.20 8.23
CA PRO A 213 26.51 5.05 6.79
C PRO A 213 25.17 5.65 6.33
N PHE A 214 25.15 6.18 5.10
CA PHE A 214 23.96 6.64 4.38
C PHE A 214 24.16 6.50 2.87
N PHE A 215 23.12 6.11 2.12
CA PHE A 215 23.21 5.94 0.67
C PHE A 215 22.87 7.22 -0.09
N SER A 216 23.41 7.34 -1.31
CA SER A 216 22.88 8.24 -2.34
C SER A 216 21.52 7.76 -2.87
N PRO A 217 20.69 8.63 -3.46
CA PRO A 217 19.36 8.27 -3.97
C PRO A 217 19.38 7.22 -5.09
N ASP A 218 20.47 7.13 -5.85
CA ASP A 218 20.71 6.14 -6.91
C ASP A 218 21.35 4.83 -6.42
N GLY A 219 21.68 4.75 -5.12
CA GLY A 219 22.38 3.62 -4.50
C GLY A 219 23.82 3.40 -4.96
N GLN A 220 24.38 4.23 -5.86
CA GLN A 220 25.74 4.03 -6.41
C GLN A 220 26.84 4.51 -5.48
N TRP A 221 26.52 5.42 -4.55
CA TRP A 221 27.45 5.98 -3.59
C TRP A 221 26.99 5.72 -2.15
N LEU A 222 27.98 5.54 -1.29
CA LEU A 222 27.83 5.42 0.14
C LEU A 222 28.54 6.60 0.80
N GLY A 223 27.77 7.45 1.47
CA GLY A 223 28.28 8.46 2.39
C GLY A 223 28.49 7.89 3.79
N PHE A 224 29.47 8.43 4.52
CA PHE A 224 29.77 8.05 5.90
C PHE A 224 30.52 9.15 6.67
N SER A 225 30.49 9.05 8.00
CA SER A 225 31.28 9.87 8.92
C SER A 225 32.56 9.12 9.30
N GLY A 226 33.72 9.79 9.34
CA GLY A 226 35.00 9.20 9.76
C GLY A 226 36.12 10.24 9.82
N ASP A 227 37.05 10.11 10.76
CA ASP A 227 38.17 11.05 10.99
C ASP A 227 37.75 12.52 11.17
N GLY A 228 36.58 12.78 11.75
CA GLY A 228 36.03 14.14 11.87
C GLY A 228 35.64 14.78 10.53
N LYS A 229 35.31 13.96 9.52
CA LYS A 229 34.92 14.37 8.15
C LYS A 229 33.66 13.63 7.72
N VAL A 230 32.89 14.23 6.81
CA VAL A 230 31.94 13.49 5.97
C VAL A 230 32.68 13.09 4.70
N LYS A 231 32.59 11.82 4.33
CA LYS A 231 33.23 11.22 3.14
C LYS A 231 32.18 10.47 2.32
N LYS A 232 32.50 10.17 1.06
CA LYS A 232 31.76 9.21 0.21
C LYS A 232 32.68 8.23 -0.48
N ILE A 233 32.18 7.03 -0.79
CA ILE A 233 32.88 5.99 -1.57
C ILE A 233 31.88 5.39 -2.59
N PRO A 234 32.31 4.97 -3.80
CA PRO A 234 31.46 4.18 -4.68
C PRO A 234 31.09 2.85 -4.01
N LEU A 235 29.85 2.38 -4.16
CA LEU A 235 29.43 1.10 -3.57
C LEU A 235 30.20 -0.09 -4.13
N ALA A 236 30.63 0.00 -5.40
CA ALA A 236 31.51 -0.97 -6.06
C ALA A 236 32.96 -1.00 -5.50
N GLY A 237 33.27 -0.16 -4.51
CA GLY A 237 34.62 0.03 -3.98
C GLY A 237 35.41 1.12 -4.71
N GLY A 238 36.50 1.56 -4.11
CA GLY A 238 37.36 2.62 -4.63
C GLY A 238 38.06 3.39 -3.51
N VAL A 239 38.53 4.60 -3.82
CA VAL A 239 39.12 5.51 -2.82
C VAL A 239 38.01 6.44 -2.28
N PRO A 240 37.86 6.58 -0.95
CA PRO A 240 36.93 7.55 -0.38
C PRO A 240 37.29 9.00 -0.73
N VAL A 241 36.29 9.77 -1.13
CA VAL A 241 36.37 11.21 -1.37
C VAL A 241 35.91 11.95 -0.12
N THR A 242 36.71 12.90 0.38
CA THR A 242 36.29 13.79 1.47
C THR A 242 35.36 14.87 0.93
N LEU A 243 34.21 15.06 1.57
CA LEU A 243 33.20 16.04 1.18
C LEU A 243 33.33 17.35 1.97
N CYS A 244 33.47 17.25 3.29
CA CYS A 244 33.75 18.39 4.17
C CYS A 244 34.35 17.94 5.51
N GLU A 245 34.99 18.88 6.22
CA GLU A 245 35.28 18.71 7.64
C GLU A 245 33.99 18.76 8.46
N ALA A 246 33.82 17.80 9.37
CA ALA A 246 32.67 17.68 10.26
C ALA A 246 33.17 17.38 11.69
N ARG A 247 33.47 18.45 12.44
CA ARG A 247 33.72 18.40 13.89
C ARG A 247 32.71 17.47 14.55
N GLU A 248 33.20 16.53 15.38
CA GLU A 248 32.46 15.32 15.78
C GLU A 248 30.95 15.56 15.98
N ASN A 249 30.14 14.89 15.16
CA ASN A 249 28.69 14.96 15.26
C ASN A 249 28.22 14.32 16.58
N LEU A 250 28.07 15.15 17.63
CA LEU A 250 27.73 14.82 19.01
C LEU A 250 26.40 14.05 19.24
N GLY A 251 25.73 13.56 18.18
CA GLY A 251 24.37 13.03 18.23
C GLY A 251 24.13 11.69 17.51
N GLY A 252 25.18 10.96 17.11
CA GLY A 252 25.01 9.61 16.50
C GLY A 252 24.22 9.59 15.17
N THR A 253 23.94 10.75 14.60
CA THR A 253 22.98 10.99 13.52
C THR A 253 23.66 10.84 12.16
N PRO A 254 23.13 9.99 11.25
CA PRO A 254 23.59 9.95 9.87
C PRO A 254 23.13 11.19 9.10
N ALA A 255 23.90 11.56 8.08
CA ALA A 255 23.44 12.52 7.10
C ALA A 255 22.36 11.89 6.20
N ALA A 256 21.62 12.73 5.47
CA ALA A 256 20.66 12.32 4.46
C ALA A 256 21.05 12.92 3.10
N TRP A 257 21.17 12.06 2.08
CA TRP A 257 21.43 12.48 0.70
C TRP A 257 20.09 12.72 0.00
N SER A 258 19.93 13.88 -0.61
CA SER A 258 18.75 14.25 -1.40
C SER A 258 19.03 14.09 -2.90
N ASP A 259 17.98 13.74 -3.64
CA ASP A 259 17.89 13.78 -5.10
C ASP A 259 18.12 15.18 -5.72
N SER A 260 18.17 16.23 -4.90
CA SER A 260 18.59 17.59 -5.30
C SER A 260 20.11 17.78 -5.43
N GLY A 261 20.93 16.74 -5.26
CA GLY A 261 22.39 16.85 -5.31
C GLY A 261 23.03 17.43 -4.04
N HIS A 262 22.27 17.44 -2.93
CA HIS A 262 22.71 17.94 -1.63
C HIS A 262 22.70 16.86 -0.55
N ILE A 263 23.67 16.94 0.36
CA ILE A 263 23.74 16.10 1.56
C ILE A 263 23.46 16.99 2.77
N PHE A 264 22.46 16.61 3.56
CA PHE A 264 22.01 17.32 4.77
C PHE A 264 22.50 16.60 6.02
N PHE A 265 23.05 17.34 6.99
CA PHE A 265 23.57 16.77 8.23
C PHE A 265 23.46 17.75 9.40
N THR A 266 23.44 17.20 10.62
CA THR A 266 23.56 17.99 11.85
C THR A 266 25.03 18.33 12.09
N GLN A 267 25.32 19.58 12.42
CA GLN A 267 26.59 19.97 13.03
C GLN A 267 26.35 21.08 14.07
N ASP A 268 27.02 21.01 15.22
CA ASP A 268 26.87 21.97 16.33
C ASP A 268 25.41 22.12 16.83
N GLY A 269 24.58 21.09 16.63
CA GLY A 269 23.13 21.10 16.93
C GLY A 269 22.25 21.77 15.86
N LYS A 270 22.83 22.28 14.77
CA LYS A 270 22.15 22.98 13.66
C LYS A 270 22.03 22.08 12.43
N LEU A 271 21.06 22.36 11.54
CA LEU A 271 20.99 21.70 10.23
C LEU A 271 21.89 22.43 9.22
N LYS A 272 22.79 21.69 8.58
CA LYS A 272 23.64 22.17 7.50
C LYS A 272 23.47 21.32 6.23
N ARG A 273 23.85 21.86 5.08
CA ARG A 273 23.95 21.15 3.81
C ARG A 273 25.30 21.36 3.14
N ILE A 274 25.68 20.43 2.28
CA ILE A 274 26.78 20.56 1.31
C ILE A 274 26.32 20.08 -0.06
N PRO A 275 26.92 20.56 -1.17
CA PRO A 275 26.84 19.88 -2.45
C PRO A 275 27.41 18.46 -2.36
N GLU A 276 26.88 17.53 -3.15
CA GLU A 276 27.37 16.14 -3.17
C GLU A 276 28.80 15.98 -3.74
N GLY A 277 29.33 17.01 -4.40
CA GLY A 277 30.74 17.12 -4.78
C GLY A 277 31.68 17.50 -3.61
N GLY A 278 31.12 17.86 -2.45
CA GLY A 278 31.85 18.46 -1.33
C GLY A 278 31.86 19.98 -1.37
N GLY A 279 32.44 20.61 -0.35
CA GLY A 279 32.55 22.06 -0.23
C GLY A 279 32.45 22.56 1.21
N VAL A 280 32.16 23.86 1.36
CA VAL A 280 31.93 24.49 2.66
C VAL A 280 30.47 24.23 3.09
N PRO A 281 30.22 23.74 4.33
CA PRO A 281 28.86 23.55 4.82
C PRO A 281 28.06 24.85 4.96
N GLU A 282 26.91 24.90 4.29
CA GLU A 282 25.93 25.98 4.39
C GLU A 282 24.95 25.69 5.52
N LEU A 283 24.57 26.73 6.27
CA LEU A 283 23.50 26.66 7.27
C LEU A 283 22.13 26.59 6.58
N VAL A 284 21.26 25.66 7.01
CA VAL A 284 19.87 25.54 6.53
C VAL A 284 18.88 25.93 7.60
N ALA A 285 19.08 25.49 8.85
CA ALA A 285 18.24 25.89 9.97
C ALA A 285 19.06 26.00 11.28
N GLU A 286 18.74 27.06 12.03
CA GLU A 286 19.25 27.32 13.37
C GLU A 286 18.54 26.48 14.44
N SER A 287 19.16 26.41 15.62
CA SER A 287 18.59 25.76 16.81
C SER A 287 18.79 26.62 18.05
N ASP A 288 17.79 26.69 18.93
CA ASP A 288 17.90 27.42 20.21
C ASP A 288 18.68 26.60 21.27
N LEU A 289 20.00 26.56 21.10
CA LEU A 289 20.92 25.92 22.04
C LEU A 289 20.81 26.50 23.46
N GLY A 290 20.38 27.77 23.60
CA GLY A 290 20.17 28.42 24.91
C GLY A 290 19.00 27.84 25.69
N ARG A 291 17.99 27.31 24.98
CA ARG A 291 16.87 26.55 25.55
C ARG A 291 17.10 25.03 25.52
N GLY A 292 18.31 24.58 25.18
CA GLY A 292 18.67 23.17 25.08
C GLY A 292 18.19 22.47 23.82
N GLU A 293 17.64 23.21 22.85
CA GLU A 293 17.15 22.67 21.58
C GLU A 293 18.32 22.23 20.69
N ARG A 294 18.24 21.01 20.13
CA ARG A 294 19.17 20.52 19.12
C ARG A 294 18.41 19.86 17.97
N ILE A 295 18.89 20.09 16.75
CA ILE A 295 18.45 19.40 15.54
C ILE A 295 19.28 18.12 15.36
N ALA A 296 18.62 16.99 15.21
CA ALA A 296 19.20 15.66 15.00
C ALA A 296 18.38 14.83 13.99
N TRP A 297 18.80 13.58 13.73
CA TRP A 297 18.05 12.57 12.97
C TRP A 297 17.42 13.05 11.66
N VAL A 298 18.29 13.42 10.73
CA VAL A 298 17.95 13.99 9.42
C VAL A 298 17.35 12.93 8.48
N SER A 299 16.27 13.26 7.76
CA SER A 299 15.70 12.49 6.66
C SER A 299 15.22 13.44 5.56
N ALA A 300 15.93 13.47 4.42
CA ALA A 300 15.56 14.32 3.29
C ALA A 300 14.25 13.86 2.60
N LEU A 301 13.50 14.81 2.03
CA LEU A 301 12.33 14.54 1.20
C LEU A 301 12.69 14.54 -0.30
N PRO A 302 11.93 13.82 -1.14
CA PRO A 302 12.11 13.86 -2.60
C PRO A 302 11.82 15.22 -3.22
N GLY A 303 12.54 15.50 -4.31
CA GLY A 303 12.58 16.77 -5.02
C GLY A 303 13.30 17.88 -4.25
N GLY A 304 14.10 17.52 -3.25
CA GLY A 304 14.78 18.48 -2.36
C GLY A 304 13.87 19.46 -1.62
N ARG A 305 12.55 19.20 -1.52
CA ARG A 305 11.53 20.17 -1.04
C ARG A 305 11.59 20.48 0.46
N GLY A 306 12.26 19.62 1.22
CA GLY A 306 12.30 19.72 2.68
C GLY A 306 13.10 18.60 3.30
N VAL A 307 13.31 18.70 4.61
CA VAL A 307 14.07 17.75 5.42
C VAL A 307 13.33 17.55 6.72
N LEU A 308 12.95 16.31 7.03
CA LEU A 308 12.46 15.94 8.34
C LEU A 308 13.64 15.85 9.30
N VAL A 309 13.49 16.44 10.49
CA VAL A 309 14.49 16.43 11.55
C VAL A 309 13.84 16.18 12.89
N VAL A 310 14.60 15.62 13.83
CA VAL A 310 14.21 15.61 15.24
C VAL A 310 14.71 16.89 15.90
N VAL A 311 13.81 17.60 16.57
CA VAL A 311 14.10 18.79 17.37
C VAL A 311 13.80 18.46 18.83
N GLY A 312 14.79 18.60 19.71
CA GLY A 312 14.59 18.25 21.12
C GLY A 312 15.80 18.48 22.03
N GLY A 313 15.53 18.25 23.32
CA GLY A 313 16.52 18.22 24.41
C GLY A 313 16.63 16.81 25.02
N THR A 314 17.05 16.68 26.28
CA THR A 314 17.19 15.37 26.94
C THR A 314 15.88 14.63 27.17
N ASN A 315 14.76 15.35 27.38
CA ASN A 315 13.50 14.77 27.85
C ASN A 315 12.29 15.01 26.92
N GLN A 316 12.47 15.70 25.79
CA GLN A 316 11.37 15.97 24.85
C GLN A 316 11.92 16.04 23.42
N PHE A 317 11.26 15.32 22.52
CA PHE A 317 11.58 15.24 21.10
C PHE A 317 10.32 15.55 20.28
N SER A 318 10.52 16.14 19.11
CA SER A 318 9.49 16.41 18.12
C SER A 318 10.08 16.20 16.73
N ILE A 319 9.24 15.86 15.74
CA ILE A 319 9.64 15.82 14.33
C ILE A 319 9.14 17.11 13.68
N ASP A 320 10.09 17.93 13.26
CA ASP A 320 9.84 19.16 12.51
C ASP A 320 10.26 18.94 11.04
N LEU A 321 9.53 19.57 10.13
CA LEU A 321 9.89 19.76 8.73
C LEU A 321 10.65 21.07 8.58
N VAL A 322 11.87 21.00 8.04
CA VAL A 322 12.62 22.18 7.59
C VAL A 322 12.49 22.29 6.07
N ARG A 323 12.00 23.44 5.58
CA ARG A 323 12.00 23.76 4.15
C ARG A 323 13.39 24.21 3.71
N THR A 324 13.89 23.65 2.62
CA THR A 324 15.28 23.80 2.13
C THR A 324 15.56 25.13 1.42
N ASP A 325 14.52 25.81 0.97
CA ASP A 325 14.55 27.08 0.23
C ASP A 325 14.60 28.29 1.16
N THR A 326 13.90 28.20 2.29
CA THR A 326 13.60 29.29 3.21
C THR A 326 14.20 29.08 4.60
N GLY A 327 14.63 27.86 4.93
CA GLY A 327 15.04 27.46 6.28
C GLY A 327 13.89 27.44 7.29
N GLN A 328 12.65 27.69 6.86
CA GLN A 328 11.49 27.71 7.75
C GLN A 328 11.23 26.32 8.32
N ARG A 329 10.90 26.30 9.61
CA ARG A 329 10.68 25.07 10.38
C ARG A 329 9.24 25.00 10.87
N GLU A 330 8.61 23.85 10.62
CA GLU A 330 7.21 23.56 10.92
C GLU A 330 7.14 22.26 11.71
N ARG A 331 6.50 22.27 12.89
CA ARG A 331 6.35 21.05 13.70
C ARG A 331 5.26 20.16 13.14
N LEU A 332 5.58 18.90 12.86
CA LEU A 332 4.62 17.93 12.32
C LEU A 332 4.15 16.92 13.37
N ILE A 333 5.05 16.44 14.24
CA ILE A 333 4.73 15.35 15.18
C ILE A 333 5.35 15.66 16.55
N GLU A 334 4.53 15.64 17.60
CA GLU A 334 4.99 15.72 18.99
C GLU A 334 5.39 14.33 19.50
N GLU A 335 6.40 14.27 20.38
CA GLU A 335 6.91 13.04 21.02
C GLU A 335 7.43 11.95 20.04
N GLY A 336 7.74 12.37 18.80
CA GLY A 336 8.30 11.53 17.74
C GLY A 336 9.83 11.65 17.60
N SER A 337 10.45 10.57 17.13
CA SER A 337 11.88 10.48 16.83
C SER A 337 12.18 9.52 15.68
N TRP A 338 13.42 9.52 15.18
CA TRP A 338 13.89 8.73 14.03
C TRP A 338 12.95 8.76 12.80
N PRO A 339 12.56 9.95 12.30
CA PRO A 339 11.73 10.05 11.11
C PRO A 339 12.42 9.41 9.90
N ARG A 340 11.63 8.70 9.10
CA ARG A 340 11.99 8.22 7.77
C ARG A 340 10.83 8.52 6.84
N TYR A 341 11.08 9.32 5.81
CA TYR A 341 10.13 9.47 4.72
C TYR A 341 10.14 8.22 3.85
N LEU A 342 8.95 7.68 3.57
CA LEU A 342 8.74 6.51 2.73
C LEU A 342 8.25 6.93 1.34
N ALA A 343 8.65 6.21 0.30
CA ALA A 343 8.21 6.44 -1.07
C ALA A 343 6.67 6.33 -1.26
N SER A 344 5.97 5.70 -0.31
CA SER A 344 4.51 5.67 -0.21
C SER A 344 3.87 6.99 0.23
N GLY A 345 4.63 8.06 0.45
CA GLY A 345 4.11 9.34 0.94
C GLY A 345 3.74 9.31 2.43
N HIS A 346 4.51 8.60 3.24
CA HIS A 346 4.28 8.46 4.68
C HIS A 346 5.56 8.75 5.49
N ILE A 347 5.40 9.20 6.73
CA ILE A 347 6.49 9.24 7.72
C ILE A 347 6.38 7.98 8.59
N LEU A 348 7.42 7.14 8.57
CA LEU A 348 7.70 6.15 9.62
C LEU A 348 8.50 6.84 10.72
N TYR A 349 8.11 6.66 11.98
CA TYR A 349 8.82 7.21 13.14
C TYR A 349 8.68 6.32 14.38
N ALA A 350 9.56 6.52 15.35
CA ALA A 350 9.41 5.96 16.69
C ALA A 350 8.72 6.98 17.59
N GLN A 351 7.62 6.59 18.25
CA GLN A 351 7.01 7.39 19.32
C GLN A 351 7.56 6.96 20.68
N TYR A 352 7.89 7.92 21.54
CA TYR A 352 8.20 7.65 22.94
C TYR A 352 6.99 7.97 23.82
N SER A 353 6.63 7.07 24.73
CA SER A 353 5.78 7.42 25.87
C SER A 353 6.66 7.71 27.08
N ALA A 354 6.54 8.91 27.66
CA ALA A 354 7.25 9.28 28.88
C ALA A 354 6.60 8.65 30.13
N SER A 355 6.50 7.32 30.18
CA SER A 355 6.26 6.63 31.45
C SER A 355 7.51 6.77 32.32
N GLY A 356 7.43 7.58 33.37
CA GLY A 356 8.57 8.09 34.14
C GLY A 356 9.29 7.09 35.05
N ASP A 357 9.54 5.86 34.58
CA ASP A 357 10.32 4.85 35.29
C ASP A 357 11.62 4.53 34.55
N VAL A 358 12.74 4.49 35.27
CA VAL A 358 14.10 4.76 34.72
C VAL A 358 14.74 3.49 34.12
N SER A 359 13.95 2.59 33.53
CA SER A 359 14.44 1.28 33.07
C SER A 359 13.75 0.67 31.84
N GLY A 360 13.08 1.47 30.98
CA GLY A 360 12.62 0.98 29.69
C GLY A 360 12.11 2.07 28.74
N PHE A 361 12.51 2.01 27.47
CA PHE A 361 11.91 2.81 26.41
C PHE A 361 10.60 2.14 25.93
N THR A 362 9.47 2.53 26.52
CA THR A 362 8.13 2.12 26.10
C THR A 362 7.68 2.98 24.91
N GLY A 363 7.66 2.39 23.73
CA GLY A 363 7.35 3.09 22.48
C GLY A 363 7.01 2.15 21.34
N GLY A 364 6.40 2.70 20.29
CA GLY A 364 6.01 1.96 19.08
C GLY A 364 6.59 2.60 17.81
N LEU A 365 6.73 1.80 16.75
CA LEU A 365 6.91 2.32 15.41
C LEU A 365 5.53 2.68 14.84
N LEU A 366 5.37 3.95 14.47
CA LEU A 366 4.14 4.50 13.89
C LEU A 366 4.39 4.96 12.46
N VAL A 367 3.34 4.89 11.65
CA VAL A 367 3.34 5.35 10.26
C VAL A 367 2.16 6.29 10.07
N VAL A 368 2.43 7.51 9.61
CA VAL A 368 1.42 8.54 9.32
C VAL A 368 1.56 9.05 7.88
N PRO A 369 0.47 9.42 7.19
CA PRO A 369 0.54 10.06 5.89
C PRO A 369 1.34 11.38 5.96
N PHE A 370 2.06 11.70 4.89
CA PHE A 370 2.71 12.99 4.68
C PHE A 370 1.93 13.77 3.62
N GLY A 371 1.20 14.81 4.04
CA GLY A 371 0.34 15.64 3.18
C GLY A 371 0.11 17.01 3.77
#